data_AF-A8Q2I0-F1
#
_entry.id   AF-A8Q2I0-F1
#
_cell.length_a   1.000
_cell.length_b   1.000
_cell.length_c   1.000
_cell.angle_alpha   90.00
_cell.angle_beta   90.00
_cell.angle_gamma   90.00
#
_symmetry.space_group_name_H-M   'P 1'
#
loop_
_entity.id
_entity.type
_entity.pdbx_description
1 polymer ?
#
loop_
_entity_poly.entity_id
_entity_poly.type
_entity_poly.pdbx_seq_one_letter_code
_entity_poly.pdbx_strand_id
1 'polypeptide(L)'
;MAARSTHKRKRSAKRADNERGKPGGLGGGRLTLSLYEWSPSAREELKRALYTHPFNHTVDVLVPHASFPTQNFISSLQRILQNAGSGPCIAHVPLALFLEPTFVAQYIRTGSLYALSATWLDTQDSVCLDGQGMLVLSVTKDTYQQLGLVGRPSRFARGASGRKADRHSGAISRYIIELPLLDPSFIPGKRGYERAKQCLLAWDQARSKSSAVPMLINGVPASWSMLLVWTPPELTTTETPFLHGHRIWAPIEYAPLQQAHVMQALAPTLQMNSCTDVWIPPAPMLATSFESVPGDRWTSICEYLEWTGLASMRAPRLQTYDRCDPRIAMYAPISGSCPGSFLHVHIRGMLPPSLLSCVLDCMWDELDVSPRSAWASITVNGFSDSPIAWTSKYPGLGLALGSASSRSDAFRDGYNAAQRARKVRRKSHTRRGESEHGLFRTGENGWTMLLSSDRSQHKGHVALIDSVELDTHM
;
A
#
# COMPACT_ATOMS: atom_id res chain seq x y z
N MET A 1 0.45 24.22 42.46
CA MET A 1 0.55 23.98 41.00
C MET A 1 -0.84 23.67 40.44
N ALA A 2 -1.42 24.56 39.63
CA ALA A 2 -2.78 24.40 39.13
C ALA A 2 -2.88 23.26 38.09
N ALA A 3 -3.78 22.30 38.32
CA ALA A 3 -4.06 21.20 37.40
C ALA A 3 -4.55 21.75 36.06
N ARG A 4 -3.71 21.65 35.01
CA ARG A 4 -4.10 22.05 33.64
C ARG A 4 -5.27 21.17 33.18
N SER A 5 -6.43 21.80 32.99
CA SER A 5 -7.69 21.18 32.58
C SER A 5 -7.52 20.25 31.36
N THR A 6 -7.67 18.95 31.59
CA THR A 6 -7.70 17.87 30.57
C THR A 6 -8.79 18.11 29.51
N HIS A 7 -9.85 18.83 29.89
CA HIS A 7 -10.96 19.20 29.03
C HIS A 7 -10.55 20.20 27.93
N LYS A 8 -9.58 21.09 28.21
CA LYS A 8 -9.08 22.07 27.23
C LYS A 8 -8.22 21.39 26.16
N ARG A 9 -7.37 20.43 26.56
CA ARG A 9 -6.59 19.56 25.63
C ARG A 9 -7.49 18.70 24.74
N LYS A 10 -8.58 18.16 25.29
CA LYS A 10 -9.56 17.36 24.54
C LYS A 10 -10.26 18.17 23.45
N ARG A 11 -10.65 19.41 23.77
CA ARG A 11 -11.28 20.33 22.83
C ARG A 11 -10.30 20.88 21.80
N SER A 12 -9.03 21.11 22.15
CA SER A 12 -8.01 21.55 21.19
C SER A 12 -7.62 20.45 20.22
N ALA A 13 -7.45 19.20 20.67
CA ALA A 13 -7.21 18.05 19.79
C ALA A 13 -8.40 17.83 18.85
N LYS A 14 -9.63 17.85 19.37
CA LYS A 14 -10.84 17.72 18.56
C LYS A 14 -11.04 18.89 17.57
N ARG A 15 -10.63 20.12 17.94
CA ARG A 15 -10.61 21.27 17.02
C ARG A 15 -9.54 21.12 15.95
N ALA A 16 -8.35 20.65 16.29
CA ALA A 16 -7.28 20.39 15.33
C ALA A 16 -7.65 19.25 14.35
N ASP A 17 -8.29 18.19 14.83
CA ASP A 17 -8.81 17.10 13.99
C ASP A 17 -9.95 17.61 13.09
N ASN A 18 -10.86 18.42 13.62
CA ASN A 18 -11.93 19.03 12.83
C ASN A 18 -11.42 20.07 11.82
N GLU A 19 -10.37 20.85 12.13
CA GLU A 19 -9.78 21.80 11.19
C GLU A 19 -8.96 21.12 10.10
N ARG A 20 -8.37 19.95 10.39
CA ARG A 20 -7.74 19.09 9.37
C ARG A 20 -8.77 18.35 8.51
N GLY A 21 -9.98 18.15 9.03
CA GLY A 21 -11.13 17.63 8.28
C GLY A 21 -12.03 18.70 7.66
N LYS A 22 -11.66 19.98 7.71
CA LYS A 22 -12.41 21.03 7.00
C LYS A 22 -12.03 20.99 5.51
N PRO A 23 -13.02 21.01 4.59
CA PRO A 23 -12.79 21.21 3.17
C PRO A 23 -12.45 22.68 2.93
N GLY A 24 -11.20 23.05 3.21
CA GLY A 24 -10.68 24.40 3.09
C GLY A 24 -9.68 24.48 1.95
N GLY A 25 -10.21 24.49 0.73
CA GLY A 25 -9.47 24.59 -0.53
C GLY A 25 -9.72 23.37 -1.41
N LEU A 26 -10.81 23.41 -2.21
CA LEU A 26 -11.20 22.44 -3.25
C LEU A 26 -11.01 20.96 -2.85
N GLY A 27 -12.09 20.31 -2.40
CA GLY A 27 -12.11 18.92 -1.90
C GLY A 27 -11.57 17.87 -2.88
N GLY A 28 -10.25 17.75 -2.96
CA GLY A 28 -9.50 16.71 -3.65
C GLY A 28 -8.47 16.09 -2.71
N GLY A 29 -7.96 14.93 -3.08
CA GLY A 29 -6.95 14.20 -2.32
C GLY A 29 -5.68 14.99 -2.09
N ARG A 30 -4.93 14.58 -1.06
CA ARG A 30 -3.71 15.27 -0.68
C ARG A 30 -2.53 14.53 -1.27
N LEU A 31 -1.91 15.08 -2.30
CA LEU A 31 -0.56 14.66 -2.67
C LEU A 31 0.43 15.25 -1.65
N THR A 32 1.36 14.44 -1.17
CA THR A 32 2.50 14.89 -0.38
C THR A 32 3.76 14.84 -1.25
N LEU A 33 4.65 15.80 -1.05
CA LEU A 33 5.91 15.90 -1.77
C LEU A 33 7.06 15.87 -0.78
N SER A 34 7.94 14.90 -0.96
CA SER A 34 9.20 14.78 -0.22
C SER A 34 10.36 14.90 -1.20
N LEU A 35 11.29 15.82 -0.92
CA LEU A 35 12.46 16.08 -1.75
C LEU A 35 13.72 15.56 -1.05
N TYR A 36 14.58 14.91 -1.82
CA TYR A 36 15.81 14.31 -1.34
C TYR A 36 16.99 14.75 -2.20
N GLU A 37 18.14 14.93 -1.56
CA GLU A 37 19.42 15.08 -2.26
C GLU A 37 20.01 13.70 -2.56
N TRP A 38 20.57 13.56 -3.76
CA TRP A 38 21.13 12.30 -4.23
C TRP A 38 22.30 11.85 -3.35
N SER A 39 22.05 10.82 -2.56
CA SER A 39 22.99 10.29 -1.58
C SER A 39 22.65 8.84 -1.24
N PRO A 40 23.64 8.03 -0.81
CA PRO A 40 23.37 6.68 -0.31
C PRO A 40 22.38 6.66 0.85
N SER A 41 22.42 7.67 1.74
CA SER A 41 21.47 7.80 2.85
C SER A 41 20.04 8.05 2.37
N ALA A 42 19.86 8.89 1.35
CA ALA A 42 18.54 9.15 0.75
C ALA A 42 18.00 7.89 0.05
N ARG A 43 18.86 7.15 -0.66
CA ARG A 43 18.49 5.86 -1.28
C ARG A 43 17.92 4.88 -0.25
N GLU A 44 18.58 4.74 0.89
CA GLU A 44 18.10 3.87 1.97
C GLU A 44 16.84 4.41 2.68
N GLU A 45 16.67 5.73 2.76
CA GLU A 45 15.43 6.33 3.27
C GLU A 45 14.24 6.12 2.33
N LEU A 46 14.46 6.27 1.02
CA LEU A 46 13.46 6.00 0.00
C LEU A 46 13.04 4.53 0.03
N LYS A 47 14.00 3.59 0.12
CA LYS A 47 13.69 2.16 0.33
C LYS A 47 12.80 1.94 1.54
N ARG A 48 13.13 2.53 2.70
CA ARG A 48 12.27 2.44 3.89
C ARG A 48 10.87 3.01 3.66
N ALA A 49 10.74 4.09 2.89
CA ALA A 49 9.44 4.64 2.51
C ALA A 49 8.61 3.67 1.66
N LEU A 50 9.24 2.88 0.77
CA LEU A 50 8.54 1.87 -0.04
C LEU A 50 7.81 0.83 0.81
N TYR A 51 8.42 0.40 1.92
CA TYR A 51 7.82 -0.56 2.85
C TYR A 51 6.61 0.00 3.62
N THR A 52 6.33 1.30 3.49
CA THR A 52 5.10 1.88 4.03
C THR A 52 3.89 1.69 3.12
N HIS A 53 4.08 1.23 1.88
CA HIS A 53 2.99 0.92 0.94
C HIS A 53 2.99 -0.59 0.60
N PRO A 54 2.23 -1.41 1.35
CA PRO A 54 2.39 -2.87 1.33
C PRO A 54 1.78 -3.55 0.09
N PHE A 55 0.68 -3.02 -0.45
CA PHE A 55 -0.10 -3.67 -1.50
C PHE A 55 0.07 -2.94 -2.83
N ASN A 56 1.05 -3.37 -3.64
CA ASN A 56 1.37 -2.77 -4.93
C ASN A 56 0.88 -3.66 -6.08
N HIS A 57 0.13 -3.08 -7.03
CA HIS A 57 -0.47 -3.80 -8.14
C HIS A 57 0.28 -3.58 -9.47
N THR A 58 0.58 -2.33 -9.80
CA THR A 58 1.28 -1.97 -11.04
C THR A 58 2.47 -1.08 -10.77
N VAL A 59 3.49 -1.22 -11.61
CA VAL A 59 4.69 -0.37 -11.63
C VAL A 59 4.93 0.06 -13.07
N ASP A 60 5.01 1.37 -13.28
CA ASP A 60 5.35 2.00 -14.55
C ASP A 60 6.68 2.75 -14.40
N VAL A 61 7.72 2.25 -15.07
CA VAL A 61 9.02 2.91 -15.15
C VAL A 61 9.18 3.54 -16.54
N LEU A 62 9.50 4.83 -16.56
CA LEU A 62 9.72 5.60 -17.78
C LEU A 62 11.13 6.15 -17.79
N VAL A 63 11.84 5.89 -18.88
CA VAL A 63 13.27 6.16 -19.01
C VAL A 63 13.57 6.72 -20.40
N PRO A 64 14.01 7.98 -20.54
CA PRO A 64 14.42 8.52 -21.83
C PRO A 64 15.71 7.86 -22.36
N HIS A 65 15.69 7.38 -23.61
CA HIS A 65 16.82 6.64 -24.20
C HIS A 65 18.08 7.50 -24.35
N ALA A 66 17.92 8.79 -24.66
CA ALA A 66 19.04 9.68 -24.96
C ALA A 66 19.93 9.95 -23.72
N SER A 67 19.39 9.77 -22.52
CA SER A 67 20.06 10.10 -21.27
C SER A 67 20.36 8.91 -20.37
N PHE A 68 19.78 7.73 -20.64
CA PHE A 68 19.84 6.59 -19.74
C PHE A 68 20.24 5.29 -20.47
N PRO A 69 21.17 4.48 -19.93
CA PRO A 69 21.59 3.21 -20.49
C PRO A 69 20.51 2.11 -20.33
N THR A 70 19.54 2.07 -21.22
CA THR A 70 18.36 1.19 -21.11
C THR A 70 18.68 -0.31 -21.11
N GLN A 71 19.73 -0.75 -21.81
CA GLN A 71 20.00 -2.18 -21.99
C GLN A 71 20.48 -2.87 -20.71
N ASN A 72 21.30 -2.21 -19.91
CA ASN A 72 21.78 -2.77 -18.65
C ASN A 72 20.64 -2.85 -17.63
N PHE A 73 19.78 -1.83 -17.59
CA PHE A 73 18.56 -1.83 -16.78
C PHE A 73 17.61 -2.96 -17.15
N ILE A 74 17.32 -3.13 -18.44
CA ILE A 74 16.46 -4.22 -18.95
C ILE A 74 17.01 -5.58 -18.51
N SER A 75 18.30 -5.80 -18.74
CA SER A 75 18.99 -7.06 -18.41
C SER A 75 18.96 -7.34 -16.90
N SER A 76 19.21 -6.32 -16.08
CA SER A 76 19.19 -6.41 -14.62
C SER A 76 17.79 -6.74 -14.11
N LEU A 77 16.75 -6.07 -14.62
CA LEU A 77 15.36 -6.31 -14.22
C LEU A 77 14.88 -7.71 -14.62
N GLN A 78 15.18 -8.15 -15.85
CA GLN A 78 14.85 -9.50 -16.30
C GLN A 78 15.53 -10.56 -15.43
N ARG A 79 16.81 -10.37 -15.12
CA ARG A 79 17.57 -11.26 -14.24
C ARG A 79 16.98 -11.31 -12.83
N ILE A 80 16.57 -10.17 -12.26
CA ILE A 80 15.91 -10.12 -10.94
C ILE A 80 14.64 -10.97 -10.93
N LEU A 81 13.76 -10.79 -11.92
CA LEU A 81 12.50 -11.53 -11.98
C LEU A 81 12.71 -13.03 -12.29
N GLN A 82 13.65 -13.36 -13.17
CA GLN A 82 14.00 -14.76 -13.47
C GLN A 82 14.58 -15.48 -12.25
N ASN A 83 15.51 -14.84 -11.54
CA ASN A 83 16.15 -15.41 -10.35
C ASN A 83 15.18 -15.53 -9.16
N ALA A 84 14.17 -14.68 -9.09
CA ALA A 84 13.17 -14.74 -8.04
C ALA A 84 12.29 -16.00 -8.12
N GLY A 85 12.11 -16.55 -9.32
CA GLY A 85 11.31 -17.76 -9.54
C GLY A 85 9.85 -17.61 -9.10
N SER A 86 9.22 -18.71 -8.68
CA SER A 86 7.85 -18.70 -8.15
C SER A 86 7.79 -18.03 -6.78
N GLY A 87 6.80 -17.18 -6.56
CA GLY A 87 6.60 -16.50 -5.28
C GLY A 87 5.17 -16.09 -5.07
N PRO A 88 4.68 -15.05 -5.76
CA PRO A 88 3.30 -14.63 -5.61
C PRO A 88 2.36 -15.76 -6.05
N CYS A 89 1.27 -15.93 -5.31
CA CYS A 89 0.28 -16.96 -5.58
C CYS A 89 -1.12 -16.48 -5.17
N ILE A 90 -2.13 -17.18 -5.68
CA ILE A 90 -3.48 -17.13 -5.13
C ILE A 90 -3.74 -18.45 -4.42
N ALA A 91 -4.25 -18.38 -3.19
CA ALA A 91 -4.57 -19.56 -2.41
C ALA A 91 -5.93 -19.45 -1.75
N HIS A 92 -6.64 -20.58 -1.65
CA HIS A 92 -7.81 -20.72 -0.80
C HIS A 92 -7.35 -21.05 0.62
N VAL A 93 -7.61 -20.17 1.59
CA VAL A 93 -7.15 -20.35 2.98
C VAL A 93 -8.27 -20.05 3.99
N PRO A 94 -8.27 -20.70 5.16
CA PRO A 94 -9.01 -20.21 6.31
C PRO A 94 -8.25 -19.05 6.97
N LEU A 95 -8.94 -18.04 7.49
CA LEU A 95 -8.27 -16.96 8.22
C LEU A 95 -7.62 -17.45 9.51
N ALA A 96 -8.15 -18.53 10.09
CA ALA A 96 -7.56 -19.16 11.27
C ALA A 96 -6.12 -19.68 11.03
N LEU A 97 -5.72 -19.94 9.77
CA LEU A 97 -4.36 -20.32 9.40
C LEU A 97 -3.34 -19.27 9.83
N PHE A 98 -3.67 -17.98 9.67
CA PHE A 98 -2.77 -16.87 10.02
C PHE A 98 -2.52 -16.75 11.54
N LEU A 99 -3.30 -17.43 12.37
CA LEU A 99 -3.06 -17.52 13.81
C LEU A 99 -2.31 -18.79 14.19
N GLU A 100 -2.15 -19.76 13.29
CA GLU A 100 -1.51 -21.03 13.62
C GLU A 100 -0.04 -20.83 14.03
N PRO A 101 0.41 -21.34 15.19
CA PRO A 101 1.75 -21.05 15.70
C PRO A 101 2.89 -21.43 14.75
N THR A 102 2.74 -22.55 14.04
CA THR A 102 3.69 -23.04 13.03
C THR A 102 3.78 -22.09 11.84
N PHE A 103 2.62 -21.68 11.29
CA PHE A 103 2.53 -20.75 10.18
C PHE A 103 3.06 -19.36 10.55
N VAL A 104 2.68 -18.84 11.71
CA VAL A 104 3.18 -17.56 12.25
C VAL A 104 4.69 -17.60 12.41
N ALA A 105 5.23 -18.67 13.00
CA ALA A 105 6.67 -18.82 13.20
C ALA A 105 7.43 -18.87 11.87
N GLN A 106 6.89 -19.56 10.86
CA GLN A 106 7.58 -19.79 9.59
C GLN A 106 7.48 -18.64 8.59
N TYR A 107 6.39 -17.88 8.57
CA TYR A 107 6.16 -16.87 7.52
C TYR A 107 5.99 -15.44 8.04
N ILE A 108 5.44 -15.27 9.24
CA ILE A 108 5.09 -13.94 9.77
C ILE A 108 6.19 -13.40 10.68
N ARG A 109 6.88 -14.26 11.43
CA ARG A 109 7.96 -13.87 12.35
C ARG A 109 9.33 -13.79 11.68
N THR A 110 9.59 -14.70 10.75
CA THR A 110 10.88 -14.84 10.07
C THR A 110 11.00 -13.95 8.85
N GLY A 111 9.90 -13.61 8.18
CA GLY A 111 9.89 -12.79 6.97
C GLY A 111 8.67 -11.88 6.91
N SER A 112 8.40 -11.32 5.73
CA SER A 112 7.24 -10.45 5.50
C SER A 112 6.22 -11.16 4.62
N LEU A 113 5.11 -11.59 5.22
CA LEU A 113 3.99 -12.15 4.48
C LEU A 113 2.96 -11.07 4.17
N TYR A 114 2.77 -10.79 2.89
CA TYR A 114 1.71 -9.93 2.39
C TYR A 114 0.55 -10.82 1.93
N ALA A 115 -0.64 -10.56 2.45
CA ALA A 115 -1.84 -11.28 2.07
C ALA A 115 -2.98 -10.30 1.78
N LEU A 116 -3.73 -10.50 0.70
CA LEU A 116 -4.89 -9.66 0.35
C LEU A 116 -6.02 -10.53 -0.19
N SER A 117 -7.22 -10.38 0.38
CA SER A 117 -8.40 -11.09 -0.11
C SER A 117 -8.81 -10.58 -1.48
N ALA A 118 -9.11 -11.49 -2.41
CA ALA A 118 -9.68 -11.17 -3.71
C ALA A 118 -11.19 -10.87 -3.57
N THR A 119 -11.54 -9.72 -3.01
CA THR A 119 -12.92 -9.27 -2.74
C THR A 119 -13.10 -7.82 -3.14
N TRP A 120 -14.36 -7.37 -3.22
CA TRP A 120 -14.70 -5.99 -3.52
C TRP A 120 -14.85 -5.18 -2.23
N LEU A 121 -13.91 -4.27 -1.95
CA LEU A 121 -13.84 -3.57 -0.66
C LEU A 121 -15.13 -2.79 -0.35
N ASP A 122 -15.84 -2.32 -1.37
CA ASP A 122 -17.07 -1.53 -1.19
C ASP A 122 -18.22 -2.36 -0.63
N THR A 123 -18.40 -3.57 -1.15
CA THR A 123 -19.61 -4.37 -0.94
C THR A 123 -19.39 -5.58 -0.04
N GLN A 124 -18.17 -6.12 -0.02
CA GLN A 124 -17.82 -7.36 0.66
C GLN A 124 -16.92 -7.11 1.88
N ASP A 125 -16.80 -8.15 2.71
CA ASP A 125 -15.76 -8.18 3.73
C ASP A 125 -14.40 -8.42 3.06
N SER A 126 -13.42 -7.59 3.36
CA SER A 126 -12.07 -7.65 2.82
C SER A 126 -11.06 -7.81 3.95
N VAL A 127 -10.00 -8.59 3.72
CA VAL A 127 -9.00 -8.97 4.71
C VAL A 127 -7.61 -8.84 4.12
N CYS A 128 -6.67 -8.32 4.90
CA CYS A 128 -5.28 -8.24 4.48
C CYS A 128 -4.28 -8.43 5.63
N LEU A 129 -3.08 -8.88 5.30
CA LEU A 129 -1.90 -8.97 6.16
C LEU A 129 -0.80 -8.09 5.55
N ASP A 130 -0.29 -7.13 6.30
CA ASP A 130 0.51 -6.02 5.80
C ASP A 130 2.02 -6.28 5.65
N GLY A 131 2.48 -7.52 5.84
CA GLY A 131 3.90 -7.87 5.88
C GLY A 131 4.60 -7.58 7.22
N GLN A 132 4.02 -6.73 8.07
CA GLN A 132 4.53 -6.39 9.41
C GLN A 132 3.86 -7.19 10.54
N GLY A 133 2.98 -8.12 10.18
CA GLY A 133 2.27 -8.98 11.12
C GLY A 133 0.97 -8.38 11.67
N MET A 134 0.41 -7.35 11.02
CA MET A 134 -0.93 -6.87 11.32
C MET A 134 -1.96 -7.49 10.38
N LEU A 135 -2.86 -8.31 10.92
CA LEU A 135 -4.00 -8.83 10.18
C LEU A 135 -5.18 -7.86 10.33
N VAL A 136 -5.58 -7.23 9.23
CA VAL A 136 -6.64 -6.23 9.18
C VAL A 136 -7.88 -6.81 8.51
N LEU A 137 -9.03 -6.71 9.18
CA LEU A 137 -10.33 -7.12 8.66
C LEU A 137 -11.18 -5.87 8.45
N SER A 138 -11.52 -5.57 7.21
CA SER A 138 -12.48 -4.55 6.82
C SER A 138 -13.82 -5.22 6.55
N VAL A 139 -14.73 -5.13 7.52
CA VAL A 139 -15.99 -5.88 7.51
C VAL A 139 -17.20 -4.97 7.46
N THR A 140 -18.25 -5.44 6.81
CA THR A 140 -19.56 -4.81 6.82
C THR A 140 -20.13 -4.75 8.24
N LYS A 141 -21.09 -3.86 8.46
CA LYS A 141 -21.78 -3.70 9.75
C LYS A 141 -22.37 -5.02 10.25
N ASP A 142 -22.98 -5.80 9.38
CA ASP A 142 -23.66 -7.04 9.76
C ASP A 142 -22.65 -8.11 10.15
N THR A 143 -21.60 -8.30 9.33
CA THR A 143 -20.47 -9.18 9.67
C THR A 143 -19.82 -8.75 10.98
N TYR A 144 -19.57 -7.46 11.20
CA TYR A 144 -18.97 -6.96 12.44
C TYR A 144 -19.78 -7.34 13.69
N GLN A 145 -21.11 -7.22 13.61
CA GLN A 145 -21.98 -7.54 14.73
C GLN A 145 -22.00 -9.04 15.05
N GLN A 146 -21.89 -9.89 14.03
CA GLN A 146 -21.88 -11.36 14.16
C GLN A 146 -20.50 -11.89 14.57
N LEU A 147 -19.42 -11.36 13.99
CA LEU A 147 -18.05 -11.82 14.21
C LEU A 147 -17.61 -11.67 15.67
N GLY A 148 -18.13 -10.66 16.38
CA GLY A 148 -17.94 -10.53 17.83
C GLY A 148 -16.52 -10.15 18.25
N LEU A 149 -15.73 -9.61 17.32
CA LEU A 149 -14.40 -9.05 17.56
C LEU A 149 -14.45 -7.55 17.79
N VAL A 150 -13.52 -7.07 18.63
CA VAL A 150 -13.42 -5.65 18.93
C VAL A 150 -12.72 -4.94 17.78
N GLY A 151 -13.49 -4.13 17.08
CA GLY A 151 -12.98 -3.20 16.06
C GLY A 151 -13.45 -1.77 16.27
N ARG A 152 -13.22 -0.94 15.27
CA ARG A 152 -13.57 0.47 15.21
C ARG A 152 -14.31 0.76 13.90
N PRO A 153 -15.19 1.78 13.83
CA PRO A 153 -15.70 2.25 12.55
C PRO A 153 -14.55 2.61 11.60
N SER A 154 -14.67 2.23 10.33
CA SER A 154 -13.77 2.74 9.28
C SER A 154 -13.94 4.26 9.13
N ARG A 155 -12.88 4.97 8.71
CA ARG A 155 -12.92 6.39 8.39
C ARG A 155 -13.98 6.70 7.32
N PHE A 156 -14.09 5.83 6.32
CA PHE A 156 -15.00 5.96 5.17
C PHE A 156 -16.36 5.26 5.39
N ALA A 157 -16.61 4.77 6.60
CA ALA A 157 -17.80 3.99 6.90
C ALA A 157 -19.11 4.79 6.93
N ARG A 158 -19.06 6.13 6.93
CA ARG A 158 -20.27 6.95 7.08
C ARG A 158 -20.89 7.23 5.73
N GLY A 159 -22.05 6.64 5.49
CA GLY A 159 -22.87 6.97 4.32
C GLY A 159 -23.55 8.33 4.44
N ALA A 160 -24.25 8.74 3.39
CA ALA A 160 -25.10 9.93 3.42
C ALA A 160 -26.22 9.78 4.46
N SER A 161 -26.51 10.83 5.21
CA SER A 161 -27.58 10.83 6.23
C SER A 161 -28.99 10.94 5.65
N GLY A 162 -29.12 11.13 4.32
CA GLY A 162 -30.36 11.49 3.66
C GLY A 162 -30.77 12.97 3.83
N ARG A 163 -30.11 13.73 4.71
CA ARG A 163 -30.31 15.18 4.82
C ARG A 163 -29.38 15.91 3.85
N LYS A 164 -29.92 16.90 3.14
CA LYS A 164 -29.14 17.79 2.26
C LYS A 164 -27.96 18.38 3.03
N ALA A 165 -26.75 18.17 2.53
CA ALA A 165 -25.47 18.63 3.09
C ALA A 165 -25.00 18.01 4.43
N ASP A 166 -25.72 17.06 5.04
CA ASP A 166 -25.24 16.36 6.24
C ASP A 166 -24.56 15.03 5.87
N ARG A 167 -23.24 15.12 5.73
CA ARG A 167 -22.35 14.03 5.29
C ARG A 167 -21.68 13.29 6.46
N HIS A 168 -21.97 13.68 7.71
CA HIS A 168 -21.26 13.19 8.89
C HIS A 168 -22.17 12.44 9.88
N SER A 169 -23.49 12.43 9.67
CA SER A 169 -24.44 11.80 10.59
C SER A 169 -25.05 10.48 10.07
N GLY A 170 -24.69 10.03 8.86
CA GLY A 170 -25.20 8.78 8.31
C GLY A 170 -24.73 7.53 9.06
N ALA A 171 -25.41 6.42 8.79
CA ALA A 171 -25.12 5.14 9.42
C ALA A 171 -23.71 4.65 9.07
N ILE A 172 -23.07 3.99 10.02
CA ILE A 172 -21.76 3.34 9.86
C ILE A 172 -21.99 2.01 9.16
N SER A 173 -21.50 1.88 7.92
CA SER A 173 -21.63 0.68 7.10
C SER A 173 -20.47 -0.31 7.25
N ARG A 174 -19.30 0.16 7.72
CA ARG A 174 -18.05 -0.61 7.73
C ARG A 174 -17.21 -0.43 8.99
N TYR A 175 -16.54 -1.49 9.40
CA TYR A 175 -15.71 -1.56 10.60
C TYR A 175 -14.37 -2.19 10.29
N ILE A 176 -13.32 -1.67 10.91
CA ILE A 176 -11.95 -2.20 10.87
C ILE A 176 -11.65 -2.94 12.17
N ILE A 177 -11.15 -4.16 12.05
CA ILE A 177 -10.59 -4.96 13.14
C ILE A 177 -9.11 -5.20 12.83
N GLU A 178 -8.25 -4.97 13.81
CA GLU A 178 -6.80 -5.13 13.67
C GLU A 178 -6.35 -6.23 14.65
N LEU A 179 -5.62 -7.23 14.18
CA LEU A 179 -5.11 -8.34 14.99
C LEU A 179 -3.57 -8.36 14.88
N PRO A 180 -2.84 -7.93 15.92
CA PRO A 180 -1.39 -7.82 15.87
C PRO A 180 -0.76 -9.19 16.17
N LEU A 181 -0.43 -9.94 15.12
CA LEU A 181 0.01 -11.34 15.22
C LEU A 181 1.39 -11.51 15.88
N LEU A 182 2.19 -10.44 15.91
CA LEU A 182 3.52 -10.42 16.52
C LEU A 182 3.55 -9.77 17.91
N ASP A 183 2.43 -9.22 18.40
CA ASP A 183 2.41 -8.56 19.71
C ASP A 183 2.50 -9.61 20.83
N PRO A 184 3.39 -9.43 21.83
CA PRO A 184 3.55 -10.37 22.93
C PRO A 184 2.28 -10.57 23.76
N SER A 185 1.29 -9.66 23.69
CA SER A 185 -0.03 -9.79 24.31
C SER A 185 -1.03 -10.64 23.49
N PHE A 186 -0.70 -10.99 22.25
CA PHE A 186 -1.52 -11.77 21.33
C PHE A 186 -0.84 -13.11 20.96
N ILE A 187 -0.70 -13.98 21.96
CA ILE A 187 -0.07 -15.31 21.82
C ILE A 187 -1.01 -16.43 22.28
N PRO A 188 -0.80 -17.69 21.85
CA PRO A 188 -1.56 -18.84 22.31
C PRO A 188 -1.74 -18.91 23.83
N GLY A 189 -2.94 -19.28 24.28
CA GLY A 189 -3.31 -19.32 25.70
C GLY A 189 -3.77 -17.99 26.29
N LYS A 190 -3.49 -16.84 25.64
CA LYS A 190 -4.07 -15.55 26.05
C LYS A 190 -5.50 -15.41 25.54
N ARG A 191 -6.37 -14.83 26.36
CA ARG A 191 -7.80 -14.68 26.05
C ARG A 191 -8.08 -13.93 24.75
N GLY A 192 -7.30 -12.90 24.44
CA GLY A 192 -7.45 -12.13 23.20
C GLY A 192 -7.20 -13.00 21.97
N TYR A 193 -6.13 -13.78 22.00
CA TYR A 193 -5.78 -14.73 20.94
C TYR A 193 -6.81 -15.85 20.81
N GLU A 194 -7.19 -16.52 21.91
CA GLU A 194 -8.15 -17.63 21.85
C GLU A 194 -9.51 -17.18 21.32
N ARG A 195 -9.96 -15.99 21.74
CA ARG A 195 -11.20 -15.40 21.22
C ARG A 195 -11.10 -15.10 19.73
N ALA A 196 -10.00 -14.50 19.28
CA ALA A 196 -9.79 -14.21 17.86
C ALA A 196 -9.81 -15.50 17.03
N LYS A 197 -9.07 -16.53 17.46
CA LYS A 197 -9.05 -17.84 16.81
C LYS A 197 -10.45 -18.45 16.72
N GLN A 198 -11.21 -18.48 17.81
CA GLN A 198 -12.58 -18.99 17.81
C GLN A 198 -13.52 -18.23 16.86
N CYS A 199 -13.45 -16.90 16.87
CA CYS A 199 -14.26 -16.06 15.98
C CYS A 199 -13.92 -16.30 14.50
N LEU A 200 -12.64 -16.39 14.15
CA LEU A 200 -12.20 -16.66 12.78
C LEU A 200 -12.61 -18.06 12.32
N LEU A 201 -12.45 -19.08 13.15
CA LEU A 201 -12.91 -20.45 12.86
C LEU A 201 -14.43 -20.49 12.58
N ALA A 202 -15.23 -19.85 13.43
CA ALA A 202 -16.68 -19.78 13.23
C ALA A 202 -17.05 -19.01 11.95
N TRP A 203 -16.28 -17.98 11.60
CA TRP A 203 -16.50 -17.21 10.39
C TRP A 203 -16.16 -18.01 9.13
N ASP A 204 -15.03 -18.73 9.12
CA ASP A 204 -14.65 -19.64 8.04
C ASP A 204 -15.72 -20.71 7.81
N GLN A 205 -16.24 -21.31 8.89
CA GLN A 205 -17.36 -22.26 8.82
C GLN A 205 -18.65 -21.64 8.30
N ALA A 206 -18.97 -20.41 8.68
CA ALA A 206 -20.18 -19.73 8.21
C ALA A 206 -20.11 -19.43 6.71
N ARG A 207 -18.94 -19.00 6.21
CA ARG A 207 -18.70 -18.70 4.80
C ARG A 207 -18.70 -19.94 3.92
N SER A 208 -18.28 -21.09 4.44
CA SER A 208 -18.25 -22.33 3.66
C SER A 208 -19.62 -22.98 3.45
N LYS A 209 -20.67 -22.52 4.14
CA LYS A 209 -22.04 -23.07 4.02
C LYS A 209 -22.63 -22.94 2.61
N SER A 210 -22.11 -22.03 1.79
CA SER A 210 -22.54 -21.85 0.41
C SER A 210 -21.83 -22.80 -0.58
N SER A 211 -20.79 -23.54 -0.14
CA SER A 211 -20.07 -24.50 -0.98
C SER A 211 -20.54 -25.93 -0.71
N ALA A 212 -20.85 -26.67 -1.78
CA ALA A 212 -21.32 -28.06 -1.68
C ALA A 212 -20.25 -29.03 -1.15
N VAL A 213 -18.96 -28.76 -1.42
CA VAL A 213 -17.82 -29.52 -0.89
C VAL A 213 -16.73 -28.53 -0.45
N PRO A 214 -16.60 -28.24 0.85
CA PRO A 214 -15.59 -27.31 1.33
C PRO A 214 -14.20 -27.96 1.29
N MET A 215 -13.26 -27.30 0.64
CA MET A 215 -11.84 -27.60 0.76
C MET A 215 -11.40 -27.34 2.20
N LEU A 216 -10.69 -28.28 2.82
CA LEU A 216 -10.27 -28.18 4.23
C LEU A 216 -8.76 -28.04 4.34
N ILE A 217 -8.31 -27.10 5.16
CA ILE A 217 -6.93 -26.93 5.58
C ILE A 217 -6.90 -27.11 7.09
N ASN A 218 -6.15 -28.09 7.58
CA ASN A 218 -6.08 -28.45 9.00
C ASN A 218 -7.47 -28.65 9.63
N GLY A 219 -8.41 -29.24 8.87
CA GLY A 219 -9.79 -29.48 9.29
C GLY A 219 -10.71 -28.25 9.27
N VAL A 220 -10.24 -27.10 8.76
CA VAL A 220 -11.00 -25.84 8.68
C VAL A 220 -11.31 -25.51 7.22
N PRO A 221 -12.52 -25.06 6.88
CA PRO A 221 -12.87 -24.67 5.52
C PRO A 221 -12.02 -23.50 4.99
N ALA A 222 -11.39 -23.71 3.84
CA ALA A 222 -10.62 -22.71 3.11
C ALA A 222 -11.54 -21.68 2.43
N SER A 223 -12.10 -20.77 3.23
CA SER A 223 -13.23 -19.92 2.82
C SER A 223 -12.85 -18.60 2.13
N TRP A 224 -11.54 -18.32 2.01
CA TRP A 224 -11.02 -17.07 1.44
C TRP A 224 -10.06 -17.33 0.28
N SER A 225 -10.33 -16.71 -0.86
CA SER A 225 -9.36 -16.56 -1.94
C SER A 225 -8.42 -15.40 -1.60
N MET A 226 -7.15 -15.69 -1.34
CA MET A 226 -6.14 -14.72 -0.92
C MET A 226 -5.00 -14.67 -1.94
N LEU A 227 -4.66 -13.47 -2.41
CA LEU A 227 -3.37 -13.19 -3.03
C LEU A 227 -2.31 -13.17 -1.94
N LEU A 228 -1.26 -13.97 -2.08
CA LEU A 228 -0.17 -14.09 -1.12
C LEU A 228 1.17 -13.82 -1.80
N VAL A 229 2.07 -13.14 -1.12
CA VAL A 229 3.49 -13.11 -1.46
C VAL A 229 4.30 -13.08 -0.16
N TRP A 230 5.32 -13.93 -0.08
CA TRP A 230 6.20 -13.98 1.07
C TRP A 230 7.60 -13.53 0.67
N THR A 231 8.12 -12.55 1.41
CA THR A 231 9.49 -12.08 1.28
C THR A 231 10.32 -12.63 2.44
N PRO A 232 11.37 -13.43 2.18
CA PRO A 232 12.26 -13.92 3.22
C PRO A 232 13.00 -12.76 3.91
N PRO A 233 13.52 -12.96 5.13
CA PRO A 233 14.32 -11.94 5.81
C PRO A 233 15.55 -11.60 4.97
N GLU A 234 16.01 -10.35 5.06
CA GLU A 234 17.31 -9.96 4.51
C GLU A 234 18.41 -10.76 5.21
N LEU A 235 19.15 -11.56 4.42
CA LEU A 235 20.31 -12.30 4.90
C LEU A 235 21.43 -11.29 5.20
N THR A 236 21.66 -10.98 6.47
CA THR A 236 22.83 -10.22 6.93
C THR A 236 24.07 -11.09 6.89
N THR A 237 24.52 -11.50 5.70
CA THR A 237 25.82 -12.18 5.54
C THR A 237 26.86 -11.16 5.07
N THR A 238 27.83 -10.90 5.93
CA THR A 238 28.95 -9.95 5.79
C THR A 238 30.00 -10.33 4.74
N GLU A 239 29.72 -11.27 3.85
CA GLU A 239 30.70 -11.80 2.90
C GLU A 239 30.17 -11.66 1.46
N THR A 240 30.77 -10.71 0.73
CA THR A 240 30.58 -10.32 -0.68
C THR A 240 29.43 -9.34 -1.00
N PRO A 241 29.71 -8.06 -1.35
CA PRO A 241 28.66 -7.03 -1.46
C PRO A 241 27.90 -6.97 -2.79
N PHE A 242 28.17 -7.81 -3.79
CA PHE A 242 27.49 -7.70 -5.08
C PHE A 242 27.24 -9.09 -5.67
N LEU A 243 25.96 -9.35 -5.99
CA LEU A 243 25.40 -10.45 -6.81
C LEU A 243 24.74 -11.67 -6.13
N HIS A 244 24.80 -11.87 -4.80
CA HIS A 244 24.16 -13.03 -4.17
C HIS A 244 23.12 -12.66 -3.10
N GLY A 245 21.83 -12.86 -3.41
CA GLY A 245 20.93 -13.44 -2.42
C GLY A 245 19.78 -12.61 -1.84
N HIS A 246 19.54 -11.35 -2.22
CA HIS A 246 18.26 -10.71 -1.88
C HIS A 246 17.13 -11.32 -2.73
N ARG A 247 16.56 -12.41 -2.23
CA ARG A 247 15.34 -12.99 -2.80
C ARG A 247 14.20 -12.00 -2.55
N ILE A 248 13.73 -11.34 -3.61
CA ILE A 248 12.57 -10.44 -3.55
C ILE A 248 11.32 -11.16 -3.03
N TRP A 249 11.20 -12.45 -3.31
CA TRP A 249 10.21 -13.36 -2.74
C TRP A 249 10.72 -14.81 -2.74
N ALA A 250 9.97 -15.68 -2.06
CA ALA A 250 10.14 -17.12 -2.11
C ALA A 250 8.77 -17.82 -2.08
N PRO A 251 8.67 -19.05 -2.60
CA PRO A 251 7.41 -19.80 -2.62
C PRO A 251 6.96 -20.16 -1.21
N ILE A 252 5.64 -20.20 -1.01
CA ILE A 252 5.04 -20.63 0.27
C ILE A 252 5.01 -22.16 0.30
N GLU A 253 6.01 -22.76 0.93
CA GLU A 253 6.15 -24.22 1.09
C GLU A 253 5.45 -24.77 2.35
N TYR A 254 4.22 -24.34 2.61
CA TYR A 254 3.43 -24.85 3.73
C TYR A 254 2.65 -26.08 3.28
N ALA A 255 2.95 -27.27 3.82
CA ALA A 255 2.46 -28.54 3.29
C ALA A 255 0.92 -28.60 3.08
N PRO A 256 0.06 -28.09 4.00
CA PRO A 256 -1.37 -28.00 3.76
C PRO A 256 -1.81 -27.14 2.56
N LEU A 257 -0.99 -26.20 2.11
CA LEU A 257 -1.27 -25.33 0.95
C LEU A 257 -0.73 -25.86 -0.38
N GLN A 258 0.17 -26.86 -0.37
CA GLN A 258 0.84 -27.34 -1.60
C GLN A 258 -0.06 -28.19 -2.53
N GLN A 259 -1.30 -28.47 -2.14
CA GLN A 259 -2.23 -29.21 -2.99
C GLN A 259 -2.62 -28.34 -4.19
N ALA A 260 -2.57 -28.89 -5.41
CA ALA A 260 -2.73 -28.14 -6.66
C ALA A 260 -4.07 -27.40 -6.85
N HIS A 261 -5.08 -27.68 -6.02
CA HIS A 261 -6.37 -26.97 -6.00
C HIS A 261 -6.45 -25.87 -4.93
N VAL A 262 -5.53 -25.91 -3.96
CA VAL A 262 -5.48 -24.95 -2.84
C VAL A 262 -4.72 -23.71 -3.25
N MET A 263 -3.61 -23.87 -3.99
CA MET A 263 -2.69 -22.78 -4.31
C MET A 263 -2.25 -22.82 -5.77
N GLN A 264 -2.31 -21.67 -6.43
CA GLN A 264 -1.85 -21.47 -7.80
C GLN A 264 -0.82 -20.34 -7.84
N ALA A 265 0.35 -20.60 -8.43
CA ALA A 265 1.36 -19.58 -8.64
C ALA A 265 0.86 -18.48 -9.60
N LEU A 266 1.18 -17.23 -9.29
CA LEU A 266 0.85 -16.05 -10.07
C LEU A 266 2.13 -15.28 -10.38
N ALA A 267 2.71 -15.53 -11.56
CA ALA A 267 3.86 -14.75 -12.01
C ALA A 267 3.42 -13.31 -12.37
N PRO A 268 4.21 -12.29 -12.03
CA PRO A 268 3.96 -10.93 -12.51
C PRO A 268 4.17 -10.87 -14.02
N THR A 269 3.36 -10.07 -14.71
CA THR A 269 3.54 -9.80 -16.14
C THR A 269 4.47 -8.61 -16.31
N LEU A 270 5.53 -8.79 -17.11
CA LEU A 270 6.45 -7.74 -17.51
C LEU A 270 6.22 -7.37 -18.98
N GLN A 271 6.02 -6.09 -19.26
CA GLN A 271 5.95 -5.54 -20.61
C GLN A 271 6.96 -4.41 -20.75
N MET A 272 7.71 -4.41 -21.85
CA MET A 272 8.72 -3.40 -22.15
C MET A 272 8.48 -2.88 -23.56
N ASN A 273 8.29 -1.57 -23.69
CA ASN A 273 7.93 -0.94 -24.97
C ASN A 273 8.79 0.29 -25.19
N SER A 274 9.41 0.39 -26.36
CA SER A 274 10.10 1.60 -26.78
C SER A 274 9.11 2.50 -27.52
N CYS A 275 8.93 3.72 -27.04
CA CYS A 275 8.08 4.73 -27.66
C CYS A 275 8.96 5.76 -28.35
N THR A 276 8.83 5.93 -29.67
CA THR A 276 9.60 6.85 -30.50
C THR A 276 8.78 8.07 -30.90
N ASP A 277 9.46 9.09 -31.44
CA ASP A 277 8.84 10.28 -32.01
C ASP A 277 7.96 11.02 -31.01
N VAL A 278 8.45 11.13 -29.77
CA VAL A 278 7.77 11.77 -28.65
C VAL A 278 8.54 13.00 -28.18
N TRP A 279 7.82 14.02 -27.74
CA TRP A 279 8.40 15.14 -26.99
C TRP A 279 8.87 14.66 -25.60
N ILE A 280 10.19 14.59 -25.42
CA ILE A 280 10.85 14.21 -24.17
C ILE A 280 11.18 15.47 -23.39
N PRO A 281 10.71 15.62 -22.14
CA PRO A 281 11.03 16.77 -21.33
C PRO A 281 12.49 16.71 -20.84
N PRO A 282 13.08 17.88 -20.54
CA PRO A 282 14.40 17.93 -19.93
C PRO A 282 14.37 17.27 -18.54
N ALA A 283 15.54 17.03 -17.95
CA ALA A 283 15.61 16.54 -16.58
C ALA A 283 14.90 17.51 -15.60
N PRO A 284 14.08 17.00 -14.66
CA PRO A 284 13.32 17.86 -13.76
C PRO A 284 14.26 18.67 -12.88
N MET A 285 14.05 19.99 -12.85
CA MET A 285 14.81 20.90 -12.00
C MET A 285 14.31 20.81 -10.56
N LEU A 286 14.72 19.75 -9.86
CA LEU A 286 14.33 19.47 -8.47
C LEU A 286 15.21 20.18 -7.43
N ALA A 287 16.02 21.16 -7.85
CA ALA A 287 17.02 21.81 -7.02
C ALA A 287 16.41 22.49 -5.77
N THR A 288 17.11 22.34 -4.65
CA THR A 288 16.72 22.78 -3.30
C THR A 288 16.97 24.27 -3.02
N SER A 289 17.30 25.10 -4.02
CA SER A 289 17.57 26.52 -3.77
C SER A 289 16.32 27.22 -3.23
N PHE A 290 16.48 27.79 -2.03
CA PHE A 290 15.45 28.49 -1.25
C PHE A 290 14.90 29.76 -1.93
N GLU A 291 15.41 30.10 -3.12
CA GLU A 291 15.08 31.32 -3.86
C GLU A 291 13.90 31.14 -4.84
N SER A 292 13.46 29.92 -5.10
CA SER A 292 12.27 29.67 -5.93
C SER A 292 10.98 29.86 -5.12
N VAL A 293 10.03 30.61 -5.67
CA VAL A 293 8.70 30.77 -5.07
C VAL A 293 8.07 29.37 -4.97
N PRO A 294 7.55 28.95 -3.80
CA PRO A 294 7.02 27.59 -3.59
C PRO A 294 5.97 27.13 -4.63
N GLY A 295 5.25 28.06 -5.25
CA GLY A 295 4.24 27.76 -6.29
C GLY A 295 4.85 27.26 -7.61
N ASP A 296 5.98 27.80 -8.04
CA ASP A 296 6.56 27.46 -9.35
C ASP A 296 7.11 26.03 -9.39
N ARG A 297 7.61 25.53 -8.26
CA ARG A 297 8.10 24.15 -8.12
C ARG A 297 6.99 23.11 -8.19
N TRP A 298 5.87 23.36 -7.52
CA TRP A 298 4.73 22.45 -7.55
C TRP A 298 4.14 22.35 -8.95
N THR A 299 4.00 23.50 -9.65
CA THR A 299 3.58 23.53 -11.06
C THR A 299 4.49 22.68 -11.92
N SER A 300 5.81 22.83 -11.80
CA SER A 300 6.76 22.01 -12.56
C SER A 300 6.56 20.51 -12.30
N ILE A 301 6.46 20.09 -11.02
CA ILE A 301 6.22 18.68 -10.69
C ILE A 301 4.90 18.19 -11.27
N CYS A 302 3.83 18.99 -11.25
CA CYS A 302 2.56 18.65 -11.88
C CYS A 302 2.69 18.43 -13.39
N GLU A 303 3.49 19.24 -14.11
CA GLU A 303 3.76 19.04 -15.54
C GLU A 303 4.45 17.69 -15.79
N TYR A 304 5.42 17.31 -14.95
CA TYR A 304 6.05 15.98 -15.04
C TYR A 304 5.07 14.85 -14.70
N LEU A 305 4.23 15.01 -13.67
CA LEU A 305 3.20 14.02 -13.35
C LEU A 305 2.21 13.84 -14.51
N GLU A 306 1.78 14.94 -15.14
CA GLU A 306 0.93 14.89 -16.33
C GLU A 306 1.63 14.18 -17.50
N TRP A 307 2.89 14.54 -17.79
CA TRP A 307 3.67 13.87 -18.84
C TRP A 307 3.83 12.38 -18.55
N THR A 308 4.17 11.99 -17.32
CA THR A 308 4.35 10.57 -16.94
C THR A 308 3.04 9.79 -17.04
N GLY A 309 1.91 10.38 -16.65
CA GLY A 309 0.58 9.78 -16.82
C GLY A 309 0.24 9.55 -18.29
N LEU A 310 0.44 10.57 -19.14
CA LEU A 310 0.25 10.45 -20.58
C LEU A 310 1.20 9.42 -21.22
N ALA A 311 2.45 9.36 -20.76
CA ALA A 311 3.46 8.45 -21.27
C ALA A 311 3.16 6.98 -20.92
N SER A 312 2.72 6.71 -19.68
CA SER A 312 2.29 5.38 -19.25
C SER A 312 1.07 4.88 -20.03
N MET A 313 0.18 5.78 -20.44
CA MET A 313 -0.96 5.47 -21.31
C MET A 313 -0.61 5.47 -22.81
N ARG A 314 0.64 5.78 -23.19
CA ARG A 314 1.10 5.96 -24.58
C ARG A 314 0.20 6.92 -25.36
N ALA A 315 -0.19 8.01 -24.71
CA ALA A 315 -1.12 8.97 -25.27
C ALA A 315 -0.56 9.59 -26.56
N PRO A 316 -1.37 9.69 -27.64
CA PRO A 316 -0.96 10.35 -28.88
C PRO A 316 -0.51 11.80 -28.70
N ARG A 317 -0.98 12.47 -27.63
CA ARG A 317 -0.64 13.86 -27.27
C ARG A 317 0.85 14.10 -27.05
N LEU A 318 1.63 13.05 -26.82
CA LEU A 318 3.08 13.14 -26.67
C LEU A 318 3.83 13.09 -28.01
N GLN A 319 3.17 12.67 -29.09
CA GLN A 319 3.81 12.49 -30.39
C GLN A 319 4.21 13.82 -31.01
N THR A 320 5.38 13.87 -31.65
CA THR A 320 5.93 15.08 -32.29
C THR A 320 5.11 15.55 -33.48
N TYR A 321 4.33 14.65 -34.07
CA TYR A 321 3.46 14.89 -35.20
C TYR A 321 1.97 14.98 -34.83
N ASP A 322 1.64 15.07 -33.54
CA ASP A 322 0.25 15.28 -33.11
C ASP A 322 -0.29 16.63 -33.61
N ARG A 323 -1.54 16.62 -34.08
CA ARG A 323 -2.24 17.79 -34.64
C ARG A 323 -3.60 18.02 -34.00
N CYS A 324 -3.89 17.43 -32.84
CA CYS A 324 -5.19 17.59 -32.20
C CYS A 324 -5.46 19.06 -31.80
N ASP A 325 -6.68 19.52 -32.11
CA ASP A 325 -7.13 20.90 -31.92
C ASP A 325 -6.99 21.31 -30.44
N PRO A 326 -6.36 22.45 -30.12
CA PRO A 326 -6.22 22.94 -28.75
C PRO A 326 -7.55 23.12 -27.99
N ARG A 327 -8.69 23.24 -28.70
CA ARG A 327 -10.03 23.27 -28.08
C ARG A 327 -10.48 21.90 -27.54
N ILE A 328 -9.86 20.81 -28.01
CA ILE A 328 -10.17 19.43 -27.60
C ILE A 328 -9.23 19.00 -26.47
N ALA A 329 -7.93 19.27 -26.60
CA ALA A 329 -6.92 18.93 -25.60
C ALA A 329 -5.96 20.10 -25.38
N MET A 330 -5.88 20.55 -24.12
CA MET A 330 -5.03 21.68 -23.74
C MET A 330 -3.57 21.30 -23.45
N TYR A 331 -3.28 19.99 -23.36
CA TYR A 331 -1.92 19.53 -23.09
C TYR A 331 -0.93 20.08 -24.12
N ALA A 332 0.16 20.65 -23.64
CA ALA A 332 1.30 21.08 -24.42
C ALA A 332 2.59 20.47 -23.84
N PRO A 333 3.59 20.14 -24.67
CA PRO A 333 4.88 19.65 -24.16
C PRO A 333 5.53 20.65 -23.20
N ILE A 334 6.21 20.12 -22.17
CA ILE A 334 6.94 20.93 -21.18
C ILE A 334 7.99 21.79 -21.90
N SER A 335 8.16 23.04 -21.45
CA SER A 335 9.14 23.95 -22.04
C SER A 335 10.54 23.35 -22.05
N GLY A 336 11.22 23.40 -23.20
CA GLY A 336 12.55 22.79 -23.39
C GLY A 336 12.51 21.30 -23.78
N SER A 337 11.34 20.71 -24.01
CA SER A 337 11.22 19.35 -24.54
C SER A 337 11.87 19.22 -25.92
N CYS A 338 12.46 18.06 -26.20
CA CYS A 338 13.07 17.73 -27.49
C CYS A 338 12.47 16.46 -28.10
N PRO A 339 12.46 16.30 -29.43
CA PRO A 339 12.07 15.05 -30.07
C PRO A 339 13.00 13.91 -29.64
N GLY A 340 12.42 12.78 -29.24
CA GLY A 340 13.21 11.63 -28.83
C GLY A 340 12.37 10.37 -28.62
N SER A 341 12.90 9.46 -27.82
CA SER A 341 12.25 8.21 -27.46
C SER A 341 12.47 7.87 -25.99
N PHE A 342 11.55 7.11 -25.43
CA PHE A 342 11.65 6.60 -24.05
C PHE A 342 11.26 5.12 -23.98
N LEU A 343 11.84 4.42 -23.01
CA LEU A 343 11.46 3.08 -22.63
C LEU A 343 10.35 3.15 -21.59
N HIS A 344 9.25 2.45 -21.85
CA HIS A 344 8.18 2.17 -20.90
C HIS A 344 8.28 0.74 -20.43
N VAL A 345 8.56 0.55 -19.14
CA VAL A 345 8.49 -0.76 -18.48
C VAL A 345 7.25 -0.79 -17.59
N HIS A 346 6.36 -1.74 -17.87
CA HIS A 346 5.15 -1.97 -17.10
C HIS A 346 5.20 -3.34 -16.44
N ILE A 347 5.10 -3.38 -15.11
CA ILE A 347 5.01 -4.61 -14.32
C ILE A 347 3.63 -4.66 -13.66
N ARG A 348 2.94 -5.79 -13.75
CA ARG A 348 1.64 -5.99 -13.10
C ARG A 348 1.59 -7.31 -12.35
N GLY A 349 1.06 -7.29 -11.14
CA GLY A 349 0.92 -8.48 -10.30
C GLY A 349 0.65 -8.16 -8.84
N MET A 350 1.08 -9.05 -7.95
CA MET A 350 1.20 -8.77 -6.51
C MET A 350 2.68 -8.49 -6.22
N LEU A 351 3.03 -7.21 -6.10
CA LEU A 351 4.41 -6.75 -6.11
C LEU A 351 4.83 -6.35 -4.69
N PRO A 352 5.70 -7.12 -4.02
CA PRO A 352 6.15 -6.77 -2.67
C PRO A 352 7.12 -5.58 -2.70
N PRO A 353 7.21 -4.78 -1.61
CA PRO A 353 8.13 -3.64 -1.52
C PRO A 353 9.62 -3.99 -1.76
N SER A 354 10.02 -5.24 -1.53
CA SER A 354 11.36 -5.74 -1.84
C SER A 354 11.69 -5.72 -3.33
N LEU A 355 10.73 -6.08 -4.20
CA LEU A 355 10.90 -5.94 -5.65
C LEU A 355 11.05 -4.46 -6.02
N LEU A 356 10.24 -3.58 -5.44
CA LEU A 356 10.29 -2.13 -5.73
C LEU A 356 11.63 -1.53 -5.30
N SER A 357 12.17 -2.00 -4.18
CA SER A 357 13.51 -1.63 -3.71
C SER A 357 14.60 -2.05 -4.70
N CYS A 358 14.52 -3.26 -5.26
CA CYS A 358 15.44 -3.72 -6.31
C CYS A 358 15.28 -2.95 -7.63
N VAL A 359 14.06 -2.59 -8.03
CA VAL A 359 13.82 -1.74 -9.21
C VAL A 359 14.44 -0.36 -9.00
N LEU A 360 14.22 0.24 -7.83
CA LEU A 360 14.85 1.51 -7.44
C LEU A 360 16.38 1.40 -7.47
N ASP A 361 16.94 0.31 -6.95
CA ASP A 361 18.39 0.07 -6.99
C ASP A 361 18.93 0.02 -8.43
N CYS A 362 18.28 -0.75 -9.31
CA CYS A 362 18.68 -0.79 -10.71
C CYS A 362 18.57 0.58 -11.39
N MET A 363 17.51 1.34 -11.14
CA MET A 363 17.38 2.69 -11.70
C MET A 363 18.47 3.63 -11.17
N TRP A 364 18.76 3.54 -9.88
CA TRP A 364 19.75 4.38 -9.21
C TRP A 364 21.16 4.12 -9.75
N ASP A 365 21.57 2.86 -9.85
CA ASP A 365 22.90 2.47 -10.31
C ASP A 365 23.15 2.92 -11.77
N GLU A 366 22.14 2.81 -12.63
CA GLU A 366 22.23 3.25 -14.03
C GLU A 366 22.26 4.79 -14.17
N LEU A 367 21.53 5.50 -13.31
CA LEU A 367 21.59 6.97 -13.24
C LEU A 367 22.96 7.46 -12.72
N ASP A 368 23.58 6.72 -11.79
CA ASP A 368 24.91 7.07 -11.24
C ASP A 368 26.02 7.02 -12.29
N VAL A 369 25.94 6.07 -13.24
CA VAL A 369 26.94 5.93 -14.30
C VAL A 369 26.67 6.81 -15.53
N SER A 370 25.49 7.44 -15.60
CA SER A 370 25.05 8.22 -16.75
C SER A 370 25.85 9.52 -16.93
N PRO A 371 26.27 9.88 -18.17
CA PRO A 371 27.25 10.96 -18.42
C PRO A 371 26.65 12.38 -18.51
N ARG A 372 25.32 12.55 -18.50
CA ARG A 372 24.61 13.84 -18.62
C ARG A 372 23.42 13.87 -17.66
N SER A 373 22.75 15.03 -17.54
CA SER A 373 21.52 15.23 -16.75
C SER A 373 20.45 14.19 -17.15
N ALA A 374 20.50 13.05 -16.47
CA ALA A 374 19.70 11.87 -16.76
C ALA A 374 18.60 11.80 -15.73
N TRP A 375 17.43 11.40 -16.17
CA TRP A 375 16.30 11.29 -15.30
C TRP A 375 15.47 10.07 -15.67
N ALA A 376 14.71 9.60 -14.69
CA ALA A 376 13.75 8.51 -14.86
C ALA A 376 12.59 8.74 -13.90
N SER A 377 11.44 8.14 -14.21
CA SER A 377 10.31 8.11 -13.29
C SER A 377 9.89 6.68 -13.00
N ILE A 378 9.43 6.44 -11.78
CA ILE A 378 8.76 5.22 -11.37
C ILE A 378 7.44 5.59 -10.71
N THR A 379 6.34 5.07 -11.25
CA THR A 379 4.98 5.25 -10.72
C THR A 379 4.47 3.90 -10.25
N VAL A 380 3.93 3.84 -9.04
CA VAL A 380 3.40 2.61 -8.47
C VAL A 380 1.98 2.85 -8.01
N ASN A 381 1.07 2.01 -8.49
CA ASN A 381 -0.32 2.00 -8.06
C ASN A 381 -0.60 0.75 -7.24
N GLY A 382 -1.31 0.90 -6.13
CA GLY A 382 -1.74 -0.19 -5.29
C GLY A 382 -3.03 -0.85 -5.75
N PHE A 383 -3.54 -1.75 -4.92
CA PHE A 383 -4.83 -2.39 -5.15
C PHE A 383 -5.98 -1.48 -4.70
N SER A 384 -6.97 -1.27 -5.58
CA SER A 384 -8.20 -0.55 -5.27
C SER A 384 -8.96 -1.14 -4.07
N ASP A 385 -8.91 -2.45 -3.93
CA ASP A 385 -9.66 -3.20 -2.93
C ASP A 385 -8.86 -3.55 -1.65
N SER A 386 -7.68 -2.93 -1.46
CA SER A 386 -6.91 -3.14 -0.23
C SER A 386 -7.56 -2.40 0.95
N PRO A 387 -7.82 -3.05 2.10
CA PRO A 387 -8.35 -2.38 3.29
C PRO A 387 -7.49 -1.20 3.78
N ILE A 388 -6.18 -1.30 3.55
CA ILE A 388 -5.18 -0.29 3.90
C ILE A 388 -4.38 0.07 2.65
N ALA A 389 -4.04 1.35 2.53
CA ALA A 389 -3.16 1.86 1.48
C ALA A 389 -1.72 1.99 1.98
N TRP A 390 -1.58 2.49 3.20
CA TRP A 390 -0.29 2.74 3.84
C TRP A 390 -0.20 1.97 5.16
N THR A 391 1.00 1.67 5.65
CA THR A 391 1.15 1.11 7.00
C THR A 391 0.95 2.21 8.04
N SER A 392 0.31 1.86 9.15
CA SER A 392 0.13 2.80 10.25
C SER A 392 1.47 2.99 10.98
N LYS A 393 1.84 4.23 11.30
CA LYS A 393 2.94 4.52 12.25
C LYS A 393 2.67 3.97 13.66
N TYR A 394 1.41 3.66 13.97
CA TYR A 394 0.96 3.14 15.26
C TYR A 394 0.00 1.95 15.03
N PRO A 395 0.50 0.80 14.57
CA PRO A 395 -0.33 -0.37 14.29
C PRO A 395 -1.00 -0.87 15.59
N GLY A 396 -2.31 -1.17 15.54
CA GLY A 396 -3.06 -1.71 16.69
C GLY A 396 -3.42 -0.70 17.80
N LEU A 397 -3.11 0.59 17.63
CA LEU A 397 -3.33 1.62 18.64
C LEU A 397 -4.79 2.10 18.66
N GLY A 398 -5.64 1.24 19.22
CA GLY A 398 -7.10 1.33 19.21
C GLY A 398 -7.78 0.04 19.68
N LEU A 399 -7.01 -1.04 19.75
CA LEU A 399 -7.40 -2.31 20.31
C LEU A 399 -7.47 -2.20 21.85
N ALA A 400 -8.64 -2.42 22.45
CA ALA A 400 -8.58 -3.06 23.75
C ALA A 400 -8.42 -4.54 23.47
N LEU A 401 -7.17 -4.98 23.48
CA LEU A 401 -6.86 -6.33 23.91
C LEU A 401 -7.31 -6.37 25.38
N GLY A 402 -8.57 -6.71 25.58
CA GLY A 402 -9.27 -6.48 26.83
C GLY A 402 -8.55 -7.16 27.99
N SER A 403 -8.04 -6.35 28.91
CA SER A 403 -7.78 -6.75 30.30
C SER A 403 -9.11 -6.97 31.05
N ALA A 404 -9.97 -7.84 30.52
CA ALA A 404 -11.15 -8.30 31.22
C ALA A 404 -10.84 -9.68 31.81
N SER A 405 -10.77 -9.71 33.13
CA SER A 405 -10.87 -10.89 33.98
C SER A 405 -11.94 -11.85 33.45
N SER A 406 -11.64 -13.13 33.47
CA SER A 406 -12.48 -14.21 32.98
C SER A 406 -13.84 -14.17 33.66
N ARG A 407 -14.90 -14.31 32.88
CA ARG A 407 -15.95 -15.25 33.25
C ARG A 407 -16.11 -16.20 32.08
N SER A 408 -16.14 -17.47 32.40
CA SER A 408 -15.98 -18.66 31.54
C SER A 408 -17.11 -18.90 30.52
N ASP A 409 -18.00 -17.93 30.27
CA ASP A 409 -19.22 -18.12 29.48
C ASP A 409 -19.35 -17.17 28.27
N ALA A 410 -18.23 -16.82 27.61
CA ALA A 410 -18.18 -15.81 26.54
C ALA A 410 -18.89 -16.18 25.21
N PHE A 411 -19.62 -17.28 25.16
CA PHE A 411 -20.57 -17.58 24.08
C PHE A 411 -22.02 -17.15 24.40
N ARG A 412 -22.32 -16.70 25.63
CA ARG A 412 -23.69 -16.37 26.08
C ARG A 412 -23.81 -15.12 26.95
N ASP A 413 -22.82 -14.23 26.96
CA ASP A 413 -22.86 -13.01 27.79
C ASP A 413 -23.74 -11.89 27.22
N GLY A 414 -24.39 -12.09 26.07
CA GLY A 414 -25.39 -11.19 25.49
C GLY A 414 -24.85 -9.87 24.92
N TYR A 415 -23.52 -9.66 24.93
CA TYR A 415 -22.91 -8.41 24.48
C TYR A 415 -22.41 -8.47 23.04
N ASN A 416 -22.94 -7.59 22.18
CA ASN A 416 -22.50 -7.46 20.79
C ASN A 416 -21.18 -6.68 20.63
N ALA A 417 -20.54 -6.81 19.48
CA ALA A 417 -19.25 -6.16 19.18
C ALA A 417 -19.26 -4.64 19.41
N ALA A 418 -20.37 -3.98 19.07
CA ALA A 418 -20.56 -2.54 19.24
C ALA A 418 -20.57 -2.12 20.72
N GLN A 419 -21.21 -2.90 21.60
CA GLN A 419 -21.20 -2.66 23.06
C GLN A 419 -19.78 -2.83 23.63
N ARG A 420 -19.01 -3.81 23.14
CA ARG A 420 -17.62 -4.01 23.54
C ARG A 420 -16.74 -2.84 23.11
N ALA A 421 -16.81 -2.43 21.83
CA ALA A 421 -16.05 -1.30 21.31
C ALA A 421 -16.31 0.02 22.05
N ARG A 422 -17.54 0.25 22.54
CA ARG A 422 -17.85 1.43 23.38
C ARG A 422 -17.07 1.46 24.70
N LYS A 423 -16.82 0.30 25.33
CA LYS A 423 -16.03 0.17 26.58
C LYS A 423 -14.55 0.49 26.34
N VAL A 424 -14.04 0.08 25.18
CA VAL A 424 -12.66 0.29 24.71
C VAL A 424 -12.38 1.75 24.37
N ARG A 425 -13.32 2.40 23.67
CA ARG A 425 -13.20 3.77 23.17
C ARG A 425 -12.96 4.82 24.27
N ARG A 426 -13.26 4.51 25.54
CA ARG A 426 -13.03 5.43 26.67
C ARG A 426 -11.56 5.59 27.06
N LYS A 427 -10.62 4.76 26.57
CA LYS A 427 -9.22 4.72 27.04
C LYS A 427 -8.12 5.31 26.13
N SER A 428 -8.31 5.53 24.83
CA SER A 428 -7.22 5.99 23.93
C SER A 428 -7.55 7.24 23.10
N HIS A 429 -6.70 8.25 23.24
CA HIS A 429 -6.63 9.46 22.40
C HIS A 429 -5.40 9.34 21.50
N THR A 430 -5.56 8.76 20.30
CA THR A 430 -4.49 8.74 19.30
C THR A 430 -5.09 8.86 17.90
N ARG A 431 -4.35 9.52 16.99
CA ARG A 431 -4.71 9.82 15.59
C ARG A 431 -5.13 8.54 14.86
N ARG A 432 -6.27 8.56 14.16
CA ARG A 432 -6.98 7.37 13.65
C ARG A 432 -7.17 7.44 12.14
N GLY A 433 -6.94 6.32 11.44
CA GLY A 433 -7.39 6.14 10.06
C GLY A 433 -6.57 6.86 8.98
N GLU A 434 -5.30 7.16 9.25
CA GLU A 434 -4.36 7.76 8.27
C GLU A 434 -3.83 6.73 7.23
N SER A 435 -4.25 5.46 7.36
CA SER A 435 -3.73 4.30 6.63
C SER A 435 -4.81 3.55 5.84
N GLU A 436 -6.08 3.94 5.95
CA GLU A 436 -7.22 3.19 5.41
C GLU A 436 -7.51 3.57 3.97
N HIS A 437 -7.71 2.60 3.07
CA HIS A 437 -8.09 2.97 1.72
C HIS A 437 -9.56 3.45 1.65
N GLY A 438 -9.81 4.50 0.85
CA GLY A 438 -11.14 5.09 0.66
C GLY A 438 -12.05 4.25 -0.24
N LEU A 439 -13.36 4.23 0.07
CA LEU A 439 -14.39 3.39 -0.59
C LEU A 439 -15.03 4.01 -1.84
N PHE A 440 -14.71 5.26 -2.23
CA PHE A 440 -15.45 5.95 -3.30
C PHE A 440 -14.60 6.23 -4.55
N ARG A 441 -14.69 5.29 -5.49
CA ARG A 441 -14.57 5.40 -6.97
C ARG A 441 -13.34 5.99 -7.67
N THR A 442 -12.41 6.69 -7.03
CA THR A 442 -11.13 7.08 -7.68
C THR A 442 -9.91 6.89 -6.80
N GLY A 443 -10.01 6.11 -5.72
CA GLY A 443 -8.89 5.83 -4.82
C GLY A 443 -7.85 4.96 -5.51
N GLU A 444 -7.01 5.55 -6.33
CA GLU A 444 -5.71 4.95 -6.65
C GLU A 444 -4.78 5.38 -5.52
N ASN A 445 -4.45 4.43 -4.64
CA ASN A 445 -3.31 4.57 -3.74
C ASN A 445 -2.03 4.32 -4.53
N GLY A 446 -0.97 5.00 -4.14
CA GLY A 446 0.26 4.90 -4.88
C GLY A 446 1.18 6.08 -4.67
N TRP A 447 2.29 6.03 -5.38
CA TRP A 447 3.32 7.04 -5.33
C TRP A 447 4.06 7.11 -6.67
N THR A 448 4.61 8.27 -6.96
CA THR A 448 5.48 8.52 -8.11
C THR A 448 6.80 9.04 -7.60
N MET A 449 7.92 8.49 -8.06
CA MET A 449 9.23 9.10 -7.87
C MET A 449 9.77 9.63 -9.19
N LEU A 450 10.26 10.86 -9.15
CA LEU A 450 11.07 11.47 -10.21
C LEU A 450 12.51 11.49 -9.72
N LEU A 451 13.38 10.79 -10.44
CA LEU A 451 14.81 10.71 -10.16
C LEU A 451 15.56 11.52 -11.20
N SER A 452 16.44 12.41 -10.75
CA SER A 452 17.32 13.17 -11.64
C SER A 452 18.74 13.20 -11.08
N SER A 453 19.71 12.82 -11.90
CA SER A 453 21.13 12.86 -11.56
C SER A 453 21.88 13.71 -12.57
N ASP A 454 22.66 14.67 -12.08
CA ASP A 454 23.60 15.43 -12.91
C ASP A 454 25.03 15.20 -12.44
N ARG A 455 25.73 14.33 -13.17
CA ARG A 455 27.13 14.00 -12.93
C ARG A 455 28.06 15.20 -13.11
N SER A 456 27.71 16.17 -13.96
CA SER A 456 28.55 17.35 -14.23
C SER A 456 28.60 18.33 -13.05
N GLN A 457 27.55 18.34 -12.22
CA GLN A 457 27.45 19.21 -11.05
C GLN A 457 27.68 18.47 -9.73
N HIS A 458 27.95 17.16 -9.75
CA HIS A 458 27.95 16.28 -8.58
C HIS A 458 26.69 16.44 -7.72
N LYS A 459 25.54 16.69 -8.35
CA LYS A 459 24.28 16.99 -7.69
C LYS A 459 23.17 16.21 -8.39
N GLY A 460 22.38 15.51 -7.60
CA GLY A 460 21.16 14.88 -8.04
C GLY A 460 20.07 15.11 -7.01
N HIS A 461 18.83 14.86 -7.41
CA HIS A 461 17.67 15.08 -6.59
C HIS A 461 16.62 14.01 -6.89
N VAL A 462 15.85 13.67 -5.86
CA VAL A 462 14.69 12.78 -5.98
C VAL A 462 13.47 13.48 -5.40
N ALA A 463 12.38 13.46 -6.15
CA ALA A 463 11.08 13.87 -5.67
C ALA A 463 10.21 12.63 -5.50
N LEU A 464 9.78 12.34 -4.28
CA LEU A 464 8.78 11.34 -3.96
C LEU A 464 7.43 12.04 -3.77
N ILE A 465 6.47 11.69 -4.62
CA ILE A 465 5.10 12.17 -4.58
C ILE A 465 4.22 11.01 -4.14
N ASP A 466 3.72 11.05 -2.92
CA ASP A 466 2.82 10.03 -2.38
C ASP A 466 1.37 10.54 -2.33
N SER A 467 0.44 9.69 -2.78
CA SER A 467 -0.99 9.93 -2.63
C SER A 467 -1.40 9.66 -1.19
N VAL A 468 -1.56 10.72 -0.41
CA VAL A 468 -2.19 10.65 0.91
C VAL A 468 -3.69 10.75 0.70
N GLU A 469 -4.31 9.58 0.55
CA GLU A 469 -5.76 9.30 0.48
C GLU A 469 -6.63 10.45 -0.07
N LEU A 470 -7.10 10.27 -1.29
CA LEU A 470 -8.22 11.00 -1.86
C LEU A 470 -9.48 10.79 -1.01
N ASP A 471 -9.87 11.80 -0.23
CA ASP A 471 -11.23 11.87 0.34
C ASP A 471 -12.17 12.24 -0.81
N THR A 472 -12.55 11.26 -1.62
CA THR A 472 -13.28 11.42 -2.89
C THR A 472 -14.76 11.77 -2.72
N HIS A 473 -15.20 12.15 -1.52
CA HIS A 473 -16.55 12.62 -1.29
C HIS A 473 -16.75 14.08 -1.78
N MET A 474 -16.69 14.31 -3.09
CA MET A 474 -17.22 15.54 -3.70
C MET A 474 -18.75 15.51 -3.76
#